data_AF-A0A5N0V357-F1
#
_entry.id   AF-A0A5N0V357-F1
#
_cell.length_a   1.000
_cell.length_b   1.000
_cell.length_c   1.000
_cell.angle_alpha   90.00
_cell.angle_beta   90.00
_cell.angle_gamma   90.00
#
_symmetry.space_group_name_H-M   'P 1'
#
loop_
_entity.id
_entity.type
_entity.pdbx_description
1 polymer ?
#
loop_
_entity_poly.entity_id
_entity_poly.type
_entity_poly.pdbx_seq_one_letter_code
_entity_poly.pdbx_strand_id
1 'polypeptide(L)'
;MTEQKPSAGTDPRAEAIERLKKRRDFVTHVLVYLLMNGFLVLIWLLVTSPGFFWPVFSIGFWGIGLVLHAWDTFGPARFSEKQIRREMGRRP
;
A
#
# COMPACT_ATOMS: atom_id res chain seq x y z
N MET A 1 -39.98 16.25 18.97
CA MET A 1 -39.34 15.03 18.43
C MET A 1 -38.06 15.48 17.73
N THR A 2 -37.00 15.68 18.50
CA THR A 2 -35.70 16.09 17.98
C THR A 2 -35.05 14.84 17.39
N GLU A 3 -34.91 14.78 16.06
CA GLU A 3 -34.05 13.79 15.42
C GLU A 3 -32.62 14.03 15.87
N GLN A 4 -32.18 13.31 16.90
CA GLN A 4 -30.77 13.10 17.17
C GLN A 4 -30.20 12.24 16.04
N LYS A 5 -29.68 12.92 15.01
CA LYS A 5 -28.74 12.33 14.05
C LYS A 5 -27.60 11.72 14.88
N PRO A 6 -27.30 10.41 14.74
CA PRO A 6 -26.25 9.76 15.52
C PRO A 6 -24.96 10.56 15.34
N SER A 7 -24.41 11.03 16.47
CA SER A 7 -23.14 11.75 16.48
C SER A 7 -22.08 10.86 15.84
N ALA A 8 -21.24 11.49 15.03
CA ALA A 8 -20.09 10.89 14.37
C ALA A 8 -19.13 10.27 15.39
N GLY A 9 -19.42 9.05 15.83
CA GLY A 9 -18.44 8.10 16.32
C GLY A 9 -18.02 7.28 15.12
N THR A 10 -16.75 7.38 14.73
CA THR A 10 -16.16 6.54 13.69
C THR A 10 -16.53 5.08 13.97
N ASP A 11 -17.32 4.48 13.08
CA ASP A 11 -17.80 3.11 13.27
C ASP A 11 -16.58 2.17 13.24
N PRO A 12 -16.23 1.48 14.34
CA PRO A 12 -15.03 0.64 14.39
C PRO A 12 -15.03 -0.47 13.33
N ARG A 13 -16.21 -0.81 12.77
CA ARG A 13 -16.33 -1.69 11.61
C ARG A 13 -15.81 -1.04 10.32
N ALA A 14 -16.06 0.25 10.10
CA ALA A 14 -15.60 0.97 8.92
C ALA A 14 -14.07 1.08 8.90
N GLU A 15 -13.44 1.39 10.04
CA GLU A 15 -11.98 1.42 10.17
C GLU A 15 -11.35 0.03 9.93
N ALA A 16 -11.96 -1.04 10.46
CA ALA A 16 -11.50 -2.40 10.23
C ALA A 16 -11.56 -2.78 8.74
N ILE A 17 -12.66 -2.44 8.06
CA ILE A 17 -12.85 -2.69 6.61
C ILE A 17 -11.83 -1.90 5.79
N GLU A 18 -11.56 -0.64 6.13
CA GLU A 18 -10.60 0.20 5.41
C GLU A 18 -9.17 -0.35 5.51
N ARG A 19 -8.77 -0.83 6.69
CA ARG A 19 -7.46 -1.49 6.89
C ARG A 19 -7.33 -2.78 6.07
N LEU A 20 -8.39 -3.58 6.02
CA LEU A 20 -8.44 -4.79 5.19
C LEU A 20 -8.34 -4.46 3.70
N LYS A 21 -9.02 -3.40 3.25
CA LYS A 21 -9.01 -2.96 1.85
C LYS A 21 -7.62 -2.48 1.42
N LYS A 22 -6.95 -1.65 2.24
CA LYS A 22 -5.57 -1.19 1.99
C LYS A 22 -4.58 -2.34 1.83
N ARG A 23 -4.67 -3.38 2.67
CA ARG A 23 -3.84 -4.58 2.54
C ARG A 23 -4.09 -5.31 1.22
N ARG A 24 -5.35 -5.44 0.79
CA ARG A 24 -5.71 -6.14 -0.45
C ARG A 24 -5.23 -5.40 -1.69
N ASP A 25 -5.35 -4.07 -1.68
CA ASP A 25 -4.89 -3.23 -2.80
C ASP A 25 -3.36 -3.29 -2.93
N PHE A 26 -2.62 -3.31 -1.82
CA PHE A 26 -1.18 -3.53 -1.82
C PHE A 26 -0.79 -4.90 -2.40
N VAL A 27 -1.43 -5.98 -1.93
CA VAL A 27 -1.17 -7.34 -2.44
C VAL A 27 -1.43 -7.41 -3.94
N THR A 28 -2.50 -6.76 -4.42
CA THR A 28 -2.82 -6.69 -5.84
C THR A 28 -1.72 -5.97 -6.62
N HIS A 29 -1.20 -4.85 -6.10
CA HIS A 29 -0.07 -4.14 -6.71
C HIS A 29 1.20 -4.99 -6.77
N VAL A 30 1.53 -5.72 -5.70
CA VAL A 30 2.69 -6.64 -5.68
C VAL A 30 2.53 -7.75 -6.72
N LEU A 31 1.32 -8.33 -6.83
CA LEU A 31 1.02 -9.38 -7.80
C LEU A 31 1.21 -8.89 -9.23
N VAL A 32 0.65 -7.73 -9.56
CA VAL A 32 0.81 -7.10 -10.88
C VAL A 32 2.28 -6.78 -11.16
N TYR A 33 3.01 -6.26 -10.17
CA TYR A 33 4.44 -5.99 -10.29
C TYR A 33 5.22 -7.28 -10.61
N LEU A 34 4.99 -8.38 -9.89
CA LEU A 34 5.67 -9.64 -10.14
C LEU A 34 5.32 -10.23 -11.51
N LEU A 35 4.04 -10.19 -11.91
CA LEU A 35 3.58 -10.67 -13.20
C LEU A 35 4.22 -9.89 -14.35
N MET A 36 4.19 -8.56 -14.30
CA MET A 36 4.77 -7.71 -15.36
C MET A 36 6.29 -7.85 -15.42
N ASN A 37 6.99 -7.74 -14.29
CA ASN A 37 8.45 -7.86 -14.30
C ASN A 37 8.90 -9.28 -14.70
N GLY A 38 8.21 -10.32 -14.22
CA GLY A 38 8.45 -11.70 -14.63
C GLY A 38 8.24 -11.90 -16.13
N PHE A 39 7.20 -11.29 -16.70
CA PHE A 39 6.96 -11.30 -18.14
C PHE A 39 8.07 -10.60 -18.94
N LEU A 40 8.55 -9.44 -18.48
CA LEU A 40 9.69 -8.73 -19.09
C LEU A 40 10.97 -9.57 -19.05
N VAL A 41 11.24 -10.21 -17.91
CA VAL A 41 12.40 -11.10 -17.73
C VAL A 41 12.28 -12.32 -18.64
N LEU A 42 11.08 -12.89 -18.78
CA LEU A 42 10.81 -14.01 -19.68
C LEU A 42 11.05 -13.61 -21.14
N ILE A 43 10.56 -12.44 -21.57
CA ILE A 43 10.84 -11.91 -22.92
C ILE A 43 12.33 -11.74 -23.11
N TRP A 44 13.04 -11.16 -22.14
CA TRP A 44 14.48 -10.99 -22.24
C TRP A 44 15.20 -12.34 -22.37
N LEU A 45 14.85 -13.34 -21.55
CA LEU A 45 15.42 -14.69 -21.63
C LEU A 45 15.18 -15.39 -22.97
N LEU A 46 13.99 -15.20 -23.56
CA LEU A 46 13.58 -15.89 -24.79
C LEU A 46 14.06 -15.18 -26.07
N VAL A 47 14.16 -13.84 -26.03
CA VAL A 47 14.41 -13.02 -27.23
C VAL A 47 15.84 -12.47 -27.24
N THR A 48 16.43 -12.20 -26.08
CA THR A 48 17.74 -11.55 -25.95
C THR A 48 18.84 -12.59 -25.65
N SER A 49 19.49 -13.10 -26.69
CA SER A 49 20.78 -13.81 -26.59
C SER A 49 21.90 -12.81 -26.22
N PRO A 50 23.00 -13.25 -25.56
CA PRO A 50 23.58 -12.62 -24.36
C PRO A 50 23.73 -11.09 -24.48
N GLY A 51 22.66 -10.37 -24.16
CA GLY A 51 22.61 -8.91 -24.21
C GLY A 51 22.49 -8.33 -22.81
N PHE A 52 22.57 -7.00 -22.69
CA PHE A 52 22.39 -6.32 -21.42
C PHE A 52 21.00 -6.59 -20.81
N PHE A 53 20.94 -6.82 -19.50
CA PHE A 53 19.71 -7.10 -18.76
C PHE A 53 18.88 -5.83 -18.52
N TRP A 54 18.29 -5.30 -19.59
CA TRP A 54 17.47 -4.09 -19.55
C TRP A 54 16.24 -4.14 -18.62
N PRO A 55 15.63 -5.31 -18.28
CA PRO A 55 14.54 -5.37 -17.30
C PRO A 55 14.92 -4.82 -15.91
N VAL A 56 16.22 -4.73 -15.60
CA VAL A 56 16.72 -4.15 -14.35
C VAL A 56 16.20 -2.74 -14.10
N PHE A 57 16.01 -1.93 -15.14
CA PHE A 57 15.52 -0.56 -14.98
C PHE A 57 14.04 -0.53 -14.60
N SER A 58 13.22 -1.40 -15.21
CA SER A 58 11.81 -1.55 -14.84
C SER A 58 11.68 -2.07 -13.41
N ILE A 59 12.43 -3.11 -13.05
CA ILE A 59 12.46 -3.69 -11.71
C ILE A 59 12.90 -2.63 -10.69
N GLY A 60 13.99 -1.91 -10.97
CA GLY A 60 14.55 -0.91 -10.06
C GLY A 60 13.62 0.29 -9.86
N PHE A 61 13.19 0.93 -10.94
CA PHE A 61 12.37 2.14 -10.86
C PHE A 61 11.01 1.86 -10.20
N TRP A 62 10.33 0.79 -10.63
CA TRP A 62 9.03 0.44 -10.05
C TRP A 62 9.16 -0.22 -8.68
N GLY A 63 10.25 -0.96 -8.44
CA GLY A 63 10.50 -1.64 -7.16
C GLY A 63 10.67 -0.66 -6.01
N ILE A 64 11.29 0.50 -6.26
CA ILE A 64 11.38 1.58 -5.27
C ILE A 64 9.99 2.08 -4.88
N GLY A 65 9.11 2.32 -5.86
CA GLY A 65 7.72 2.72 -5.59
C GLY A 65 6.96 1.68 -4.77
N LEU A 66 7.15 0.39 -5.07
CA LEU A 66 6.54 -0.71 -4.33
C LEU A 66 7.04 -0.78 -2.89
N VAL A 67 8.34 -0.62 -2.66
CA VAL A 67 8.95 -0.61 -1.31
C VAL A 67 8.44 0.59 -0.50
N LEU A 68 8.35 1.78 -1.10
CA LEU A 68 7.79 2.95 -0.43
C LEU A 68 6.31 2.74 -0.06
N HIS A 69 5.52 2.16 -0.96
CA HIS A 69 4.11 1.84 -0.68
C HIS A 69 3.96 0.73 0.38
N ALA A 70 4.87 -0.25 0.39
CA ALA A 70 4.95 -1.27 1.42
C ALA A 70 5.29 -0.67 2.78
N TRP A 71 6.20 0.29 2.82
CA TRP A 71 6.56 1.01 4.03
C TRP A 71 5.39 1.87 4.55
N ASP A 72 4.61 2.48 3.67
CA ASP A 72 3.41 3.21 4.06
C ASP A 72 2.29 2.28 4.57
N THR A 73 2.14 1.09 3.97
CA THR A 73 1.07 0.14 4.30
C THR A 73 1.39 -0.76 5.51
N PHE A 74 2.64 -1.19 5.66
CA PHE A 74 3.09 -2.15 6.68
C PHE A 74 4.18 -1.60 7.60
N GLY A 75 4.76 -0.43 7.31
CA GLY A 75 5.74 0.18 8.17
C GLY A 75 5.14 0.58 9.52
N PRO A 76 5.99 0.72 10.56
CA PRO A 76 5.55 1.16 11.86
C PRO A 76 4.85 2.52 11.70
N ALA A 77 3.56 2.57 12.08
CA ALA A 77 2.77 3.79 12.05
C ALA A 77 3.56 4.88 12.77
N ARG A 78 4.08 5.86 12.02
CA ARG A 78 4.88 6.97 12.57
C ARG A 78 4.08 7.80 13.58
N PHE A 79 2.75 7.65 13.56
CA PHE A 79 1.85 8.07 14.62
C PHE A 79 1.06 6.85 15.10
N SER A 80 1.38 6.39 16.30
CA SER A 80 0.51 5.45 17.00
C SER A 80 -0.88 6.08 17.10
N GLU A 81 -1.92 5.30 16.85
CA GLU A 81 -3.33 5.71 17.02
C GLU A 81 -3.60 6.25 18.43
N LYS A 82 -2.80 5.80 19.42
CA LYS A 82 -2.76 6.36 20.79
C LYS A 82 -2.29 7.82 20.83
N GLN A 83 -1.37 8.20 19.95
CA GLN A 83 -0.79 9.54 19.83
C GLN A 83 -1.79 10.51 19.17
N ILE A 84 -2.51 10.06 18.14
CA ILE A 84 -3.59 10.83 17.50
C ILE A 84 -4.73 11.08 18.49
N ARG A 85 -5.12 10.04 19.25
CA ARG A 85 -6.16 10.16 20.28
C ARG A 85 -5.74 11.09 21.42
N ARG A 86 -4.44 11.15 21.74
CA ARG A 86 -3.88 12.08 22.75
C ARG A 86 -3.86 13.53 22.26
N GLU A 87 -3.64 13.76 20.97
CA GLU A 87 -3.64 15.10 20.39
C GLU A 87 -5.06 15.65 20.16
N MET A 88 -6.02 14.79 19.77
CA MET A 88 -7.42 15.19 19.63
C MET A 88 -8.05 15.61 20.98
N GLY A 89 -7.65 15.01 22.09
CA GLY A 89 -8.08 15.43 23.43
C GLY A 89 -7.38 16.69 23.97
N ARG A 90 -6.43 17.25 23.20
CA ARG A 90 -5.60 18.40 23.60
C ARG A 90 -6.00 19.69 22.88
N ARG A 91 -7.03 19.65 22.02
CA ARG A 91 -7.62 20.84 21.41
C ARG A 91 -8.76 21.35 22.30
N PRO A 92 -8.63 22.54 22.92
CA PRO A 92 -9.70 23.18 23.68
C PRO A 92 -10.87 23.61 22.78
#